data_AF-A0A4S8M314-F1
#
_entry.id   AF-A0A4S8M314-F1
#
_cell.length_a   1.000
_cell.length_b   1.000
_cell.length_c   1.000
_cell.angle_alpha   90.00
_cell.angle_beta   90.00
_cell.angle_gamma   90.00
#
_symmetry.space_group_name_H-M   'P 1'
#
loop_
_entity.id
_entity.type
_entity.pdbx_description
1 polymer ?
#
loop_
_entity_poly.entity_id
_entity_poly.type
_entity_poly.pdbx_seq_one_letter_code
_entity_poly.pdbx_strand_id
1 'polypeptide(L)'
;MGDLFLSIDPSLHPRLISYDKAVRNLVANRGDLTLADINHDAFRNAFRTHIENYGAFVVENAQLASTSSLSSSSRDKRPRVEICKRFNQGDRDMVLMSVKRGRPRKTDREVIFCVELHVGGTKKMNPTLSEGSRQPPWKPWSLERLKFERSIAVGAAIDTSTHSSYTSSLNSYVYFCDVHQFPYKPTPDIFSFYIVWLCNNDVQRVDPKSVEKYLSGICNELEDFYDDVRAIRNHRLVRKTLRGCRRLYSKPTKRKSPLSISDLALAVEHCRHRRIHDDLLFLALLLTGWFGLLRLAELCLPDVRKHQNLRKRTRRDSVKWYLQGYGFDLPQHKADPFFEGNKVVIRRHARFPTEIDPYNPFLDYIKSRDNLFPTHWQLWLRADGSMPTRSWFIGRLKSLYNRHNIAGQSIRSGGATGLAEIGVPLHLIRATGRWASKTFHIYIRKNPTFLTALLLQ
;
A
#
# COMPACT_ATOMS: atom_id res chain seq x y z
N MET A 1 5.03 36.46 -19.78
CA MET A 1 5.83 35.22 -19.91
C MET A 1 4.93 34.20 -20.60
N GLY A 2 4.82 34.12 -21.93
CA GLY A 2 5.90 34.00 -22.91
C GLY A 2 6.16 32.51 -23.13
N ASP A 3 5.44 31.92 -24.10
CA ASP A 3 5.43 30.50 -24.48
C ASP A 3 6.83 29.86 -24.50
N LEU A 4 7.06 28.86 -23.64
CA LEU A 4 8.31 28.07 -23.62
C LEU A 4 8.16 26.65 -24.18
N PHE A 5 6.96 26.25 -24.65
CA PHE A 5 6.67 24.85 -25.01
C PHE A 5 6.10 24.63 -26.41
N LEU A 6 6.23 25.58 -27.33
CA LEU A 6 5.83 25.42 -28.73
C LEU A 6 6.97 25.12 -29.71
N SER A 7 8.14 24.69 -29.24
CA SER A 7 9.13 24.04 -30.10
C SER A 7 9.70 22.80 -29.44
N ILE A 8 9.50 21.63 -30.06
CA ILE A 8 10.20 20.41 -29.68
C ILE A 8 11.63 20.61 -30.16
N ASP A 9 12.47 21.19 -29.31
CA ASP A 9 13.91 21.26 -29.54
C ASP A 9 14.50 19.84 -29.45
N PRO A 10 14.96 19.23 -30.57
CA PRO A 10 15.48 17.86 -30.58
C PRO A 10 16.69 17.67 -29.65
N SER A 11 17.37 18.76 -29.27
CA SER A 11 18.52 18.74 -28.37
C SER A 11 18.13 18.67 -26.88
N LEU A 12 16.85 18.82 -26.51
CA LEU A 12 16.42 18.78 -25.10
C LEU A 12 16.63 17.39 -24.48
N HIS A 13 16.41 16.33 -25.25
CA HIS A 13 16.55 14.96 -24.77
C HIS A 13 18.02 14.59 -24.42
N PRO A 14 19.02 14.85 -25.29
CA PRO A 14 20.44 14.72 -24.93
C PRO A 14 20.87 15.58 -23.74
N ARG A 15 20.32 16.80 -23.62
CA ARG A 15 20.60 17.72 -22.50
C ARG A 15 20.09 17.20 -21.16
N LEU A 16 18.88 16.64 -21.13
CA LEU A 16 18.32 15.98 -19.95
C LEU A 16 19.16 14.78 -19.49
N ILE A 17 19.66 13.97 -20.44
CA ILE A 17 20.53 12.84 -20.14
C ILE A 17 21.86 13.32 -19.55
N SER A 18 22.44 14.39 -20.10
CA SER A 18 23.70 14.97 -19.61
C SER A 18 23.54 15.61 -18.24
N TYR A 19 22.44 16.32 -18.01
CA TYR A 19 22.06 16.87 -16.70
C TYR A 19 21.88 15.77 -15.66
N ASP A 20 21.13 14.70 -15.96
CA ASP A 20 20.95 13.55 -15.04
C ASP A 20 22.31 12.93 -14.66
N LYS A 21 23.22 12.79 -15.62
CA LYS A 21 24.58 12.28 -15.36
C LYS A 21 25.38 13.22 -14.46
N ALA A 22 25.33 14.53 -14.68
CA ALA A 22 26.02 15.53 -13.86
C ALA A 22 25.48 15.55 -12.42
N VAL A 23 24.16 15.50 -12.25
CA VAL A 23 23.50 15.43 -10.94
C VAL A 23 23.90 14.16 -10.19
N ARG A 24 23.90 12.99 -10.87
CA ARG A 24 24.33 11.73 -10.24
C ARG A 24 25.79 11.77 -9.79
N ASN A 25 26.68 12.41 -10.53
CA ASN A 25 28.07 12.57 -10.12
C ASN A 25 28.23 13.53 -8.93
N LEU A 26 27.48 14.64 -8.90
CA LEU A 26 27.45 15.55 -7.76
C LEU A 26 26.97 14.85 -6.48
N VAL A 27 25.93 14.02 -6.60
CA VAL A 27 25.38 13.22 -5.50
C VAL A 27 26.37 12.14 -5.06
N ALA A 28 27.04 11.47 -6.01
CA ALA A 28 28.02 10.43 -5.67
C ALA A 28 29.24 10.99 -4.92
N ASN A 29 29.63 12.24 -5.20
CA ASN A 29 30.76 12.91 -4.56
C ASN A 29 30.42 13.58 -3.21
N ARG A 30 29.13 13.80 -2.93
CA ARG A 30 28.65 14.37 -1.65
C ARG A 30 27.73 13.38 -0.96
N GLY A 31 28.31 12.56 -0.10
CA GLY A 31 27.61 11.49 0.64
C GLY A 31 26.69 11.97 1.77
N ASP A 32 26.50 13.29 1.93
CA ASP A 32 25.81 13.94 3.06
C ASP A 32 24.66 14.87 2.65
N LEU A 33 24.06 14.66 1.47
CA LEU A 33 23.00 15.52 0.94
C LEU A 33 21.67 15.39 1.71
N THR A 34 21.07 16.54 2.03
CA THR A 34 19.72 16.69 2.58
C THR A 34 18.77 17.31 1.56
N LEU A 35 17.45 17.21 1.79
CA LEU A 35 16.43 17.79 0.89
C LEU A 35 16.52 19.33 0.75
N ALA A 36 17.18 20.02 1.67
CA ALA A 36 17.42 21.46 1.59
C ALA A 36 18.50 21.83 0.54
N ASP A 37 19.39 20.89 0.21
CA ASP A 37 20.51 21.10 -0.70
C ASP A 37 20.12 21.11 -2.18
N ILE A 38 18.86 20.82 -2.52
CA ILE A 38 18.33 20.91 -3.89
C ILE A 38 18.42 22.36 -4.44
N ASN A 39 18.41 23.35 -3.55
CA ASN A 39 18.60 24.75 -3.92
C ASN A 39 20.06 25.21 -3.92
N HIS A 40 21.01 24.34 -3.59
CA HIS A 40 22.43 24.65 -3.51
C HIS A 40 22.97 25.04 -4.90
N ASP A 41 23.86 26.03 -4.93
CA ASP A 41 24.42 26.61 -6.16
C ASP A 41 24.99 25.58 -7.14
N ALA A 42 25.50 24.44 -6.65
CA ALA A 42 26.02 23.36 -7.49
C ALA A 42 24.94 22.73 -8.39
N PHE A 43 23.73 22.47 -7.86
CA PHE A 43 22.62 21.91 -8.64
C PHE A 43 22.00 22.96 -9.56
N ARG A 44 21.92 24.22 -9.12
CA ARG A 44 21.47 25.35 -9.97
C ARG A 44 22.42 25.59 -11.13
N ASN A 45 23.72 25.50 -10.90
CA ASN A 45 24.74 25.66 -11.93
C ASN A 45 24.72 24.49 -12.93
N ALA A 46 24.52 23.25 -12.46
CA ALA A 46 24.33 22.11 -13.35
C ALA A 46 23.08 22.27 -14.23
N PHE A 47 21.98 22.78 -13.67
CA PHE A 47 20.75 23.05 -14.42
C PHE A 47 20.97 24.17 -15.45
N ARG A 48 21.59 25.28 -15.06
CA ARG A 48 21.96 26.36 -15.97
C ARG A 48 22.83 25.89 -17.12
N THR A 49 23.84 25.09 -16.84
CA THR A 49 24.84 24.65 -17.82
C THR A 49 24.24 23.69 -18.84
N HIS A 50 23.41 22.72 -18.39
CA HIS A 50 22.92 21.66 -19.25
C HIS A 50 21.52 21.90 -19.81
N ILE A 51 20.71 22.75 -19.17
CA ILE A 51 19.32 23.00 -19.58
C ILE A 51 19.14 24.42 -20.13
N GLU A 52 19.62 25.45 -19.45
CA GLU A 52 19.33 26.86 -19.81
C GLU A 52 20.32 27.47 -20.84
N ASN A 53 21.62 27.18 -20.75
CA ASN A 53 22.65 27.75 -21.64
C ASN A 53 22.89 26.90 -22.89
N TYR A 54 21.98 27.05 -23.86
CA TYR A 54 22.00 26.34 -25.16
C TYR A 54 23.33 26.46 -25.94
N GLY A 55 24.01 27.61 -25.87
CA GLY A 55 25.24 27.86 -26.64
C GLY A 55 26.49 27.13 -26.13
N ALA A 56 26.63 26.92 -24.82
CA ALA A 56 27.82 26.30 -24.23
C ALA A 56 27.87 24.78 -24.46
N PHE A 57 26.70 24.10 -24.41
CA PHE A 57 26.59 22.66 -24.62
C PHE A 57 26.90 22.22 -26.06
N VAL A 58 26.61 23.08 -27.04
CA VAL A 58 26.94 22.83 -28.45
C VAL A 58 28.45 22.96 -28.70
N VAL A 59 29.11 23.93 -28.07
CA VAL A 59 30.57 24.14 -28.17
C VAL A 59 31.35 23.00 -27.51
N GLU A 60 30.90 22.54 -26.34
CA GLU A 60 31.55 21.45 -25.60
C GLU A 60 31.44 20.10 -26.35
N ASN A 61 30.30 19.81 -26.97
CA ASN A 61 30.14 18.63 -27.82
C ASN A 61 30.87 18.75 -29.18
N ALA A 62 31.01 19.95 -29.74
CA ALA A 62 31.80 20.17 -30.95
C ALA A 62 33.32 20.01 -30.68
N GLN A 63 33.79 20.39 -29.50
CA GLN A 63 35.18 20.17 -29.05
C GLN A 63 35.46 18.69 -28.74
N LEU A 64 34.50 17.96 -28.17
CA LEU A 64 34.61 16.51 -27.94
C LEU A 64 34.55 15.70 -29.24
N ALA A 65 33.77 16.14 -30.23
CA ALA A 65 33.72 15.50 -31.54
C ALA A 65 35.02 15.70 -32.35
N SER A 66 35.59 16.92 -32.32
CA SER A 66 36.82 17.26 -33.05
C SER A 66 38.09 16.63 -32.47
N THR A 67 38.13 16.36 -31.16
CA THR A 67 39.27 15.71 -30.49
C THR A 67 39.25 14.18 -30.58
N SER A 68 38.17 13.57 -31.06
CA SER A 68 38.05 12.10 -31.15
C SER A 68 38.69 11.48 -32.41
N SER A 69 39.31 12.29 -33.26
CA SER A 69 39.90 11.85 -34.54
C SER A 69 41.41 12.02 -34.62
N LEU A 70 42.19 11.74 -33.57
CA LEU A 70 43.63 11.43 -33.70
C LEU A 70 44.18 10.73 -32.44
N SER A 71 44.98 9.70 -32.70
CA SER A 71 45.84 8.94 -31.77
C SER A 71 45.21 7.77 -30.96
N SER A 72 45.29 6.60 -31.59
CA SER A 72 45.44 5.32 -30.90
C SER A 72 46.78 5.26 -30.15
N SER A 73 46.77 5.04 -28.83
CA SER A 73 47.85 4.30 -28.17
C SER A 73 47.42 3.63 -26.86
N SER A 74 47.56 2.30 -26.90
CA SER A 74 47.84 1.31 -25.85
C SER A 74 48.15 1.78 -24.41
N ARG A 75 47.57 1.04 -23.45
CA ARG A 75 47.86 0.89 -22.00
C ARG A 75 47.00 1.73 -21.04
N ASP A 76 46.00 1.12 -20.40
CA ASP A 76 46.21 0.49 -19.08
C ASP A 76 44.99 -0.35 -18.64
N LYS A 77 45.24 -1.55 -18.10
CA LYS A 77 44.22 -2.49 -17.64
C LYS A 77 43.87 -2.18 -16.18
N ARG A 78 42.65 -1.71 -15.89
CA ARG A 78 42.01 -1.85 -14.58
C ARG A 78 40.56 -2.35 -14.76
N PRO A 79 40.13 -3.38 -14.02
CA PRO A 79 38.82 -4.00 -14.26
C PRO A 79 37.68 -3.08 -13.80
N ARG A 80 36.69 -2.91 -14.68
CA ARG A 80 35.38 -2.31 -14.37
C ARG A 80 34.68 -3.16 -13.30
N VAL A 81 34.59 -2.64 -12.09
CA VAL A 81 33.75 -3.22 -11.04
C VAL A 81 32.30 -2.78 -11.30
N GLU A 82 31.49 -3.68 -11.85
CA GLU A 82 30.03 -3.55 -11.88
C GLU A 82 29.47 -3.63 -10.46
N ILE A 83 28.99 -2.51 -9.94
CA ILE A 83 28.31 -2.39 -8.64
C ILE A 83 26.86 -2.88 -8.79
N CYS A 84 26.67 -4.17 -9.08
CA CYS A 84 25.33 -4.77 -9.02
C CYS A 84 25.29 -6.30 -8.87
N LYS A 85 26.27 -6.91 -8.18
CA LYS A 85 26.25 -8.36 -7.85
C LYS A 85 26.54 -8.73 -6.39
N ARG A 86 26.53 -7.77 -5.44
CA ARG A 86 26.84 -8.04 -4.02
C ARG A 86 25.64 -8.29 -3.08
N PHE A 87 24.43 -8.44 -3.61
CA PHE A 87 23.25 -8.67 -2.75
C PHE A 87 22.80 -10.15 -2.62
N ASN A 88 23.51 -11.11 -3.21
CA ASN A 88 23.09 -12.52 -3.22
C ASN A 88 24.18 -13.54 -2.81
N GLN A 89 25.22 -13.15 -2.09
CA GLN A 89 26.12 -14.12 -1.45
C GLN A 89 26.32 -13.69 0.00
N GLY A 90 25.75 -14.48 0.91
CA GLY A 90 25.97 -14.32 2.34
C GLY A 90 27.38 -14.75 2.64
N ASP A 91 28.25 -13.79 2.90
CA ASP A 91 29.49 -14.00 3.62
C ASP A 91 29.72 -12.82 4.57
N ARG A 92 30.08 -13.20 5.79
CA ARG A 92 30.37 -12.35 6.94
C ARG A 92 31.66 -11.58 6.66
N ASP A 93 31.65 -10.27 6.90
CA ASP A 93 32.73 -9.54 7.56
C ASP A 93 32.34 -8.06 7.72
N MET A 94 31.95 -7.69 8.94
CA MET A 94 31.79 -6.31 9.38
C MET A 94 33.17 -5.74 9.75
N VAL A 95 33.72 -4.85 8.92
CA VAL A 95 34.72 -3.89 9.38
C VAL A 95 33.97 -2.66 9.90
N LEU A 96 33.84 -2.58 11.22
CA LEU A 96 33.26 -1.44 11.93
C LEU A 96 34.34 -0.34 12.04
N MET A 97 34.19 0.77 11.31
CA MET A 97 34.96 1.98 11.60
C MET A 97 34.45 2.59 12.91
N SER A 98 35.29 2.51 13.94
CA SER A 98 35.01 3.02 15.28
C SER A 98 35.33 4.52 15.39
N VAL A 99 34.32 5.30 15.80
CA VAL A 99 34.45 6.71 16.19
C VAL A 99 35.06 6.76 17.60
N LYS A 100 36.29 7.27 17.70
CA LYS A 100 36.97 7.54 18.99
C LYS A 100 36.23 8.62 19.77
N ARG A 101 35.68 8.27 20.94
CA ARG A 101 35.49 9.20 22.07
C ARG A 101 36.05 8.53 23.32
N GLY A 102 37.09 9.13 23.90
CA GLY A 102 37.83 8.58 25.03
C GLY A 102 37.08 8.68 26.36
N ARG A 103 37.25 7.66 27.20
CA ARG A 103 37.30 7.74 28.66
C ARG A 103 38.32 6.71 29.18
N PRO A 104 39.00 6.96 30.32
CA PRO A 104 40.14 6.16 30.74
C PRO A 104 39.77 4.92 31.57
N ARG A 105 40.61 3.89 31.35
CA ARG A 105 40.97 2.67 32.10
C ARG A 105 40.27 2.38 33.44
N LYS A 106 39.89 1.11 33.63
CA LYS A 106 40.30 0.30 34.80
C LYS A 106 40.28 -1.22 34.50
N THR A 107 41.48 -1.80 34.66
CA THR A 107 41.86 -3.12 35.19
C THR A 107 41.48 -4.42 34.48
N ASP A 108 42.55 -5.15 34.15
CA ASP A 108 42.70 -6.53 33.68
C ASP A 108 41.96 -7.56 34.53
N ARG A 109 41.34 -8.57 33.88
CA ARG A 109 41.38 -9.98 34.29
C ARG A 109 41.23 -10.92 33.08
N GLU A 110 42.31 -11.66 32.86
CA GLU A 110 42.53 -12.96 32.22
C GLU A 110 41.47 -13.55 31.27
N VAL A 111 41.92 -13.72 30.03
CA VAL A 111 41.34 -14.60 29.02
C VAL A 111 41.67 -16.05 29.39
N ILE A 112 40.67 -16.84 29.76
CA ILE A 112 40.78 -18.31 29.77
C ILE A 112 40.16 -18.83 28.47
N PHE A 113 41.01 -19.14 27.50
CA PHE A 113 40.66 -20.08 26.43
C PHE A 113 40.61 -21.47 27.05
N CYS A 114 39.45 -22.15 27.00
CA CYS A 114 39.41 -23.59 27.23
C CYS A 114 38.87 -24.28 25.97
N VAL A 115 39.72 -25.15 25.44
CA VAL A 115 39.59 -25.91 24.20
C VAL A 115 38.67 -27.12 24.43
N GLU A 116 38.02 -27.55 23.36
CA GLU A 116 37.09 -28.68 23.26
C GLU A 116 37.48 -29.95 24.04
N LEU A 117 36.47 -30.64 24.57
CA LEU A 117 36.48 -32.10 24.76
C LEU A 117 35.50 -32.73 23.76
N HIS A 118 36.03 -33.31 22.69
CA HIS A 118 35.30 -34.19 21.78
C HIS A 118 35.46 -35.64 22.25
N VAL A 119 34.39 -36.22 22.81
CA VAL A 119 34.19 -37.68 22.78
C VAL A 119 32.70 -37.97 22.58
N GLY A 120 32.36 -38.51 21.41
CA GLY A 120 31.18 -39.35 21.14
C GLY A 120 29.78 -38.80 21.44
N GLY A 121 29.00 -38.53 20.38
CA GLY A 121 27.54 -38.37 20.46
C GLY A 121 27.07 -37.02 19.92
N THR A 122 26.03 -37.06 19.08
CA THR A 122 25.28 -35.93 18.47
C THR A 122 25.63 -34.55 19.02
N LYS A 123 26.19 -33.67 18.16
CA LYS A 123 26.38 -32.24 18.43
C LYS A 123 25.05 -31.61 18.84
N LYS A 124 24.74 -31.59 20.14
CA LYS A 124 23.69 -30.74 20.71
C LYS A 124 24.22 -29.32 20.71
N MET A 125 23.58 -28.47 19.92
CA MET A 125 23.79 -27.03 20.01
C MET A 125 23.29 -26.59 21.40
N ASN A 126 24.21 -26.34 22.33
CA ASN A 126 23.94 -25.63 23.58
C ASN A 126 24.45 -24.20 23.39
N PRO A 127 23.66 -23.28 22.81
CA PRO A 127 24.05 -21.89 22.75
C PRO A 127 23.96 -21.31 24.15
N THR A 128 25.10 -21.19 24.84
CA THR A 128 25.20 -20.34 26.02
C THR A 128 24.99 -18.89 25.57
N LEU A 129 24.14 -18.16 26.30
CA LEU A 129 23.90 -16.74 26.03
C LEU A 129 25.23 -15.99 26.15
N SER A 130 25.65 -15.27 25.10
CA SER A 130 26.91 -14.55 25.15
C SER A 130 26.88 -13.46 26.23
N GLU A 131 27.91 -13.41 27.06
CA GLU A 131 28.20 -12.30 27.97
C GLU A 131 28.32 -11.00 27.14
N GLY A 132 27.25 -10.21 27.09
CA GLY A 132 27.11 -9.08 26.16
C GLY A 132 25.73 -8.94 25.52
N SER A 133 24.85 -9.94 25.69
CA SER A 133 23.44 -9.84 25.33
C SER A 133 22.79 -8.65 26.04
N ARG A 134 22.32 -7.66 25.27
CA ARG A 134 21.51 -6.53 25.76
C ARG A 134 20.05 -6.91 26.02
N GLN A 135 19.70 -8.19 25.93
CA GLN A 135 18.34 -8.64 26.22
C GLN A 135 18.06 -8.46 27.72
N PRO A 136 16.96 -7.77 28.09
CA PRO A 136 16.60 -7.63 29.49
C PRO A 136 16.29 -9.00 30.11
N PRO A 137 16.44 -9.19 31.43
CA PRO A 137 16.09 -10.44 32.08
C PRO A 137 14.58 -10.66 32.00
N TRP A 138 14.15 -11.56 31.11
CA TRP A 138 12.76 -11.96 30.98
C TRP A 138 12.43 -13.02 32.03
N LYS A 139 11.34 -12.84 32.79
CA LYS A 139 10.81 -13.94 33.61
C LYS A 139 10.36 -15.07 32.68
N PRO A 140 10.76 -16.33 32.91
CA PRO A 140 10.36 -17.44 32.07
C PRO A 140 8.83 -17.58 32.13
N TRP A 141 8.20 -17.68 30.96
CA TRP A 141 6.79 -18.01 30.88
C TRP A 141 6.60 -19.51 31.04
N SER A 142 5.51 -19.93 31.70
CA SER A 142 5.11 -21.33 31.70
C SER A 142 4.76 -21.80 30.28
N LEU A 143 4.92 -23.10 30.02
CA LEU A 143 4.52 -23.69 28.73
C LEU A 143 3.03 -23.45 28.44
N GLU A 144 2.18 -23.45 29.47
CA GLU A 144 0.75 -23.14 29.35
C GLU A 144 0.51 -21.71 28.88
N ARG A 145 1.23 -20.74 29.47
CA ARG A 145 1.15 -19.34 29.02
C ARG A 145 1.61 -19.20 27.58
N LEU A 146 2.72 -19.85 27.20
CA LEU A 146 3.21 -19.84 25.82
C LEU A 146 2.16 -20.39 24.85
N LYS A 147 1.51 -21.52 25.19
CA LYS A 147 0.43 -22.10 24.37
C LYS A 147 -0.78 -21.15 24.28
N PHE A 148 -1.19 -20.56 25.40
CA PHE A 148 -2.31 -19.63 25.46
C PHE A 148 -2.08 -18.37 24.62
N GLU A 149 -0.95 -17.69 24.81
CA GLU A 149 -0.61 -16.47 24.06
C GLU A 149 -0.44 -16.77 22.56
N ARG A 150 0.14 -17.93 22.21
CA ARG A 150 0.22 -18.39 20.81
C ARG A 150 -1.17 -18.57 20.21
N SER A 151 -2.12 -19.20 20.92
CA SER A 151 -3.49 -19.38 20.42
C SER A 151 -4.20 -18.04 20.20
N ILE A 152 -3.99 -17.05 21.08
CA ILE A 152 -4.51 -15.69 20.89
C ILE A 152 -3.90 -15.06 19.63
N ALA A 153 -2.58 -15.15 19.47
CA ALA A 153 -1.88 -14.56 18.32
C ALA A 153 -2.31 -15.19 16.98
N VAL A 154 -2.45 -16.52 16.93
CA VAL A 154 -2.95 -17.25 15.75
C VAL A 154 -4.39 -16.84 15.44
N GLY A 155 -5.26 -16.77 16.45
CA GLY A 155 -6.64 -16.30 16.29
C GLY A 155 -6.74 -14.85 15.81
N ALA A 156 -5.78 -13.99 16.19
CA ALA A 156 -5.71 -12.60 15.75
C ALA A 156 -5.11 -12.42 14.34
N ALA A 157 -4.49 -13.46 13.76
CA ALA A 157 -3.84 -13.39 12.46
C ALA A 157 -4.83 -13.19 11.29
N ILE A 158 -6.09 -13.61 11.47
CA ILE A 158 -7.14 -13.53 10.45
C ILE A 158 -8.27 -12.65 10.95
N ASP A 159 -8.67 -11.66 10.14
CA ASP A 159 -9.83 -10.83 10.46
C ASP A 159 -11.13 -11.65 10.46
N THR A 160 -12.04 -11.35 11.39
CA THR A 160 -13.33 -12.06 11.57
C THR A 160 -14.17 -12.14 10.30
N SER A 161 -14.12 -11.13 9.43
CA SER A 161 -14.82 -11.16 8.14
C SER A 161 -14.16 -12.11 7.13
N THR A 162 -12.85 -12.25 7.21
CA THR A 162 -12.06 -13.19 6.39
C THR A 162 -12.32 -14.61 6.86
N HIS A 163 -12.29 -14.86 8.17
CA HIS A 163 -12.67 -16.15 8.75
C HIS A 163 -14.08 -16.56 8.33
N SER A 164 -15.07 -15.67 8.44
CA SER A 164 -16.45 -15.95 7.98
C SER A 164 -16.50 -16.34 6.48
N SER A 165 -15.66 -15.74 5.65
CA SER A 165 -15.59 -16.03 4.21
C SER A 165 -14.92 -17.39 3.95
N TYR A 166 -13.91 -17.75 4.73
CA TYR A 166 -13.21 -19.02 4.64
C TYR A 166 -14.09 -20.18 5.13
N THR A 167 -14.77 -20.03 6.26
CA THR A 167 -15.78 -20.99 6.72
C THR A 167 -16.87 -21.20 5.67
N SER A 168 -17.37 -20.12 5.02
CA SER A 168 -18.33 -20.26 3.92
C SER A 168 -17.78 -21.01 2.71
N SER A 169 -16.47 -20.87 2.44
CA SER A 169 -15.80 -21.59 1.35
C SER A 169 -15.65 -23.07 1.70
N LEU A 170 -15.30 -23.39 2.95
CA LEU A 170 -15.23 -24.76 3.45
C LEU A 170 -16.60 -25.43 3.39
N ASN A 171 -17.67 -24.78 3.85
CA ASN A 171 -19.02 -25.33 3.79
C ASN A 171 -19.45 -25.68 2.35
N SER A 172 -19.06 -24.84 1.37
CA SER A 172 -19.32 -25.13 -0.04
C SER A 172 -18.56 -26.36 -0.53
N TYR A 173 -17.34 -26.58 -0.04
CA TYR A 173 -16.54 -27.76 -0.38
C TYR A 173 -17.05 -29.02 0.31
N VAL A 174 -17.43 -28.94 1.59
CA VAL A 174 -18.05 -30.04 2.33
C VAL A 174 -19.33 -30.50 1.64
N TYR A 175 -20.20 -29.56 1.28
CA TYR A 175 -21.41 -29.87 0.51
C TYR A 175 -21.11 -30.58 -0.81
N PHE A 176 -20.08 -30.13 -1.54
CA PHE A 176 -19.62 -30.81 -2.75
C PHE A 176 -19.14 -32.24 -2.45
N CYS A 177 -18.36 -32.44 -1.38
CA CYS A 177 -17.91 -33.77 -0.99
C CYS A 177 -19.10 -34.68 -0.62
N ASP A 178 -20.07 -34.17 0.13
CA ASP A 178 -21.24 -34.94 0.57
C ASP A 178 -22.10 -35.39 -0.62
N VAL A 179 -22.41 -34.48 -1.53
CA VAL A 179 -23.27 -34.77 -2.70
C VAL A 179 -22.61 -35.75 -3.68
N HIS A 180 -21.28 -35.70 -3.82
CA HIS A 180 -20.52 -36.55 -4.74
C HIS A 180 -19.83 -37.73 -4.06
N GLN A 181 -20.08 -37.95 -2.76
CA GLN A 181 -19.49 -39.03 -1.96
C GLN A 181 -17.95 -39.05 -1.99
N PHE A 182 -17.32 -37.88 -2.06
CA PHE A 182 -15.86 -37.75 -1.98
C PHE A 182 -15.38 -37.66 -0.53
N PRO A 183 -14.16 -38.15 -0.21
CA PRO A 183 -13.57 -37.91 1.09
C PRO A 183 -13.31 -36.42 1.30
N TYR A 184 -13.39 -35.97 2.55
CA TYR A 184 -13.11 -34.57 2.88
C TYR A 184 -11.64 -34.18 2.67
N LYS A 185 -10.72 -35.14 2.81
CA LYS A 185 -9.30 -34.91 2.49
C LYS A 185 -9.15 -34.54 1.02
N PRO A 186 -8.65 -33.33 0.70
CA PRO A 186 -8.46 -32.93 -0.68
C PRO A 186 -7.43 -33.80 -1.40
N THR A 187 -7.67 -34.02 -2.69
CA THR A 187 -6.66 -34.52 -3.64
C THR A 187 -6.61 -33.57 -4.84
N PRO A 188 -5.56 -33.62 -5.68
CA PRO A 188 -5.52 -32.81 -6.89
C PRO A 188 -6.74 -33.03 -7.80
N ASP A 189 -7.23 -34.26 -7.88
CA ASP A 189 -8.42 -34.60 -8.67
C ASP A 189 -9.68 -34.00 -8.05
N ILE A 190 -9.91 -34.19 -6.74
CA ILE A 190 -11.09 -33.64 -6.04
C ILE A 190 -11.13 -32.11 -6.18
N PHE A 191 -10.01 -31.41 -5.97
CA PHE A 191 -9.96 -29.95 -6.19
C PHE A 191 -10.21 -29.58 -7.65
N SER A 192 -9.71 -30.36 -8.61
CA SER A 192 -9.97 -30.10 -10.03
C SER A 192 -11.44 -30.26 -10.38
N PHE A 193 -12.11 -31.30 -9.85
CA PHE A 193 -13.55 -31.51 -10.01
C PHE A 193 -14.35 -30.40 -9.35
N TYR A 194 -13.99 -30.01 -8.13
CA TYR A 194 -14.63 -28.91 -7.42
C TYR A 194 -14.55 -27.59 -8.19
N ILE A 195 -13.40 -27.28 -8.81
CA ILE A 195 -13.23 -26.08 -9.65
C ILE A 195 -14.22 -26.10 -10.82
N VAL A 196 -14.27 -27.21 -11.56
CA VAL A 196 -15.15 -27.35 -12.72
C VAL A 196 -16.61 -27.27 -12.30
N TRP A 197 -16.96 -27.98 -11.23
CA TRP A 197 -18.30 -27.99 -10.66
C TRP A 197 -18.76 -26.57 -10.25
N LEU A 198 -17.93 -25.80 -9.54
CA LEU A 198 -18.28 -24.41 -9.22
C LEU A 198 -18.42 -23.50 -10.44
N CYS A 199 -17.59 -23.68 -11.47
CA CYS A 199 -17.62 -22.83 -12.65
C CYS A 199 -18.79 -23.16 -13.60
N ASN A 200 -19.24 -24.42 -13.64
CA ASN A 200 -20.13 -24.93 -14.67
C ASN A 200 -21.37 -25.66 -14.14
N ASN A 201 -21.70 -25.60 -12.84
CA ASN A 201 -22.96 -26.16 -12.36
C ASN A 201 -24.18 -25.36 -12.87
N ASP A 202 -25.33 -26.04 -12.91
CA ASP A 202 -26.57 -25.51 -13.49
C ASP A 202 -27.31 -24.53 -12.56
N VAL A 203 -27.00 -24.54 -11.26
CA VAL A 203 -27.70 -23.72 -10.27
C VAL A 203 -27.07 -22.33 -10.14
N GLN A 204 -25.75 -22.28 -9.91
CA GLN A 204 -25.00 -21.06 -9.66
C GLN A 204 -23.55 -21.16 -10.16
N ARG A 205 -23.30 -20.53 -11.32
CA ARG A 205 -21.95 -20.42 -11.90
C ARG A 205 -21.11 -19.37 -11.18
N VAL A 206 -20.01 -19.80 -10.59
CA VAL A 206 -19.05 -18.94 -9.90
C VAL A 206 -17.95 -18.51 -10.86
N ASP A 207 -17.58 -17.22 -10.85
CA ASP A 207 -16.46 -16.73 -11.66
C ASP A 207 -15.15 -17.41 -11.23
N PRO A 208 -14.30 -17.87 -12.17
CA PRO A 208 -13.04 -18.54 -11.85
C PRO A 208 -12.10 -17.75 -10.93
N LYS A 209 -12.16 -16.41 -10.93
CA LYS A 209 -11.37 -15.58 -10.00
C LYS A 209 -11.89 -15.66 -8.57
N SER A 210 -13.18 -15.92 -8.40
CA SER A 210 -13.79 -16.18 -7.09
C SER A 210 -13.44 -17.58 -6.61
N VAL A 211 -13.47 -18.61 -7.48
CA VAL A 211 -13.09 -19.99 -7.12
C VAL A 211 -11.68 -20.06 -6.51
N GLU A 212 -10.73 -19.29 -7.02
CA GLU A 212 -9.38 -19.23 -6.43
C GLU A 212 -9.38 -18.75 -4.97
N LYS A 213 -10.32 -17.87 -4.59
CA LYS A 213 -10.51 -17.44 -3.20
C LYS A 213 -11.14 -18.54 -2.36
N TYR A 214 -12.10 -19.28 -2.92
CA TYR A 214 -12.69 -20.45 -2.25
C TYR A 214 -11.60 -21.46 -1.89
N LEU A 215 -10.77 -21.84 -2.87
CA LEU A 215 -9.64 -22.75 -2.63
C LEU A 215 -8.67 -22.22 -1.57
N SER A 216 -8.43 -20.92 -1.56
CA SER A 216 -7.54 -20.31 -0.55
C SER A 216 -8.12 -20.37 0.85
N GLY A 217 -9.44 -20.19 0.98
CA GLY A 217 -10.17 -20.32 2.25
C GLY A 217 -10.28 -21.77 2.72
N ILE A 218 -10.62 -22.70 1.80
CA ILE A 218 -10.66 -24.13 2.09
C ILE A 218 -9.30 -24.61 2.60
N CYS A 219 -8.21 -24.25 1.91
CA CYS A 219 -6.87 -24.59 2.38
C CYS A 219 -6.56 -24.02 3.76
N ASN A 220 -7.01 -22.80 4.07
CA ASN A 220 -6.76 -22.19 5.37
C ASN A 220 -7.45 -22.94 6.51
N GLU A 221 -8.69 -23.38 6.30
CA GLU A 221 -9.45 -24.11 7.33
C GLU A 221 -8.99 -25.58 7.47
N LEU A 222 -8.44 -26.15 6.41
CA LEU A 222 -8.00 -27.54 6.38
C LEU A 222 -6.52 -27.74 6.75
N GLU A 223 -5.72 -26.67 6.81
CA GLU A 223 -4.27 -26.73 7.07
C GLU A 223 -3.95 -27.31 8.45
N ASP A 224 -4.84 -27.11 9.44
CA ASP A 224 -4.69 -27.69 10.79
C ASP A 224 -4.91 -29.22 10.82
N PHE A 225 -5.53 -29.78 9.78
CA PHE A 225 -5.85 -31.21 9.68
C PHE A 225 -5.01 -31.94 8.63
N TYR A 226 -4.56 -31.23 7.59
CA TYR A 226 -3.89 -31.79 6.43
C TYR A 226 -2.72 -30.88 5.98
N ASP A 227 -1.50 -31.25 6.36
CA ASP A 227 -0.27 -30.51 6.04
C ASP A 227 -0.03 -30.35 4.51
N ASP A 228 -0.54 -31.28 3.71
CA ASP A 228 -0.36 -31.33 2.25
C ASP A 228 -1.35 -30.44 1.47
N VAL A 229 -2.34 -29.82 2.12
CA VAL A 229 -3.44 -29.13 1.41
C VAL A 229 -2.98 -27.97 0.54
N ARG A 230 -1.95 -27.23 0.99
CA ARG A 230 -1.34 -26.13 0.22
C ARG A 230 -0.58 -26.66 -0.99
N ALA A 231 0.08 -27.81 -0.88
CA ALA A 231 0.76 -28.47 -1.98
C ALA A 231 -0.26 -28.96 -3.03
N ILE A 232 -1.36 -29.56 -2.57
CA ILE A 232 -2.47 -30.01 -3.41
C ILE A 232 -3.09 -28.86 -4.21
N ARG A 233 -3.40 -27.72 -3.57
CA ARG A 233 -3.90 -26.51 -4.27
C ARG A 233 -2.94 -26.03 -5.37
N ASN A 234 -1.64 -26.18 -5.14
CA ASN A 234 -0.61 -25.75 -6.07
C ASN A 234 -0.24 -26.83 -7.10
N HIS A 235 -0.85 -28.02 -7.04
CA HIS A 235 -0.59 -29.10 -7.97
C HIS A 235 -0.86 -28.69 -9.43
N ARG A 236 -0.08 -29.26 -10.36
CA ARG A 236 -0.14 -28.93 -11.79
C ARG A 236 -1.55 -29.07 -12.36
N LEU A 237 -2.28 -30.11 -11.96
CA LEU A 237 -3.65 -30.38 -12.41
C LEU A 237 -4.59 -29.24 -12.00
N VAL A 238 -4.65 -28.91 -10.72
CA VAL A 238 -5.51 -27.85 -10.16
C VAL A 238 -5.25 -26.50 -10.85
N ARG A 239 -3.97 -26.15 -11.05
CA ARG A 239 -3.57 -24.92 -11.76
C ARG A 239 -4.00 -24.93 -13.24
N LYS A 240 -3.84 -26.06 -13.93
CA LYS A 240 -4.28 -26.21 -15.33
C LYS A 240 -5.81 -26.10 -15.43
N THR A 241 -6.55 -26.71 -14.52
CA THR A 241 -8.01 -26.65 -14.47
C THR A 241 -8.50 -25.22 -14.24
N LEU A 242 -7.94 -24.49 -13.27
CA LEU A 242 -8.24 -23.07 -13.08
C LEU A 242 -7.95 -22.24 -14.34
N ARG A 243 -6.83 -22.49 -15.02
CA ARG A 243 -6.50 -21.81 -16.28
C ARG A 243 -7.51 -22.13 -17.39
N GLY A 244 -7.95 -23.38 -17.50
CA GLY A 244 -9.00 -23.81 -18.42
C GLY A 244 -10.33 -23.11 -18.13
N CYS A 245 -10.81 -23.18 -16.89
CA CYS A 245 -12.04 -22.51 -16.45
C CYS A 245 -11.97 -21.00 -16.65
N ARG A 246 -10.81 -20.36 -16.43
CA ARG A 246 -10.63 -18.93 -16.73
C ARG A 246 -10.83 -18.62 -18.21
N ARG A 247 -10.40 -19.48 -19.13
CA ARG A 247 -10.61 -19.28 -20.58
C ARG A 247 -12.05 -19.51 -20.99
N LEU A 248 -12.70 -20.51 -20.39
CA LEU A 248 -14.07 -20.92 -20.76
C LEU A 248 -15.15 -20.03 -20.13
N TYR A 249 -14.97 -19.59 -18.88
CA TYR A 249 -16.05 -19.04 -18.06
C TYR A 249 -15.79 -17.66 -17.46
N SER A 250 -14.59 -17.07 -17.61
CA SER A 250 -14.34 -15.73 -17.06
C SER A 250 -15.20 -14.68 -17.75
N LYS A 251 -15.76 -13.77 -16.95
CA LYS A 251 -16.46 -12.60 -17.47
C LYS A 251 -15.61 -11.32 -17.33
N PRO A 252 -15.77 -10.33 -18.22
CA PRO A 252 -15.17 -9.02 -18.04
C PRO A 252 -15.56 -8.42 -16.68
N THR A 253 -14.57 -7.86 -15.97
CA THR A 253 -14.82 -7.27 -14.65
C THR A 253 -15.60 -5.97 -14.79
N LYS A 254 -16.89 -5.99 -14.42
CA LYS A 254 -17.74 -4.79 -14.34
C LYS A 254 -17.33 -3.94 -13.14
N ARG A 255 -16.66 -2.81 -13.39
CA ARG A 255 -16.19 -1.91 -12.34
C ARG A 255 -17.20 -0.79 -12.12
N LYS A 256 -17.38 -0.38 -10.86
CA LYS A 256 -18.25 0.74 -10.50
C LYS A 256 -17.68 2.05 -11.06
N SER A 257 -18.56 2.95 -11.48
CA SER A 257 -18.18 4.23 -12.06
C SER A 257 -17.51 5.10 -11.00
N PRO A 258 -16.43 5.84 -11.32
CA PRO A 258 -15.83 6.80 -10.40
C PRO A 258 -16.80 7.94 -10.09
N LEU A 259 -16.69 8.54 -8.90
CA LEU A 259 -17.36 9.81 -8.59
C LEU A 259 -16.52 10.96 -9.15
N SER A 260 -17.16 11.82 -9.94
CA SER A 260 -16.57 13.00 -10.56
C SER A 260 -16.58 14.20 -9.60
N ILE A 261 -15.88 15.27 -9.98
CA ILE A 261 -15.92 16.56 -9.27
C ILE A 261 -17.35 17.14 -9.28
N SER A 262 -18.06 17.04 -10.41
CA SER A 262 -19.44 17.51 -10.52
C SER A 262 -20.39 16.74 -9.60
N ASP A 263 -20.17 15.43 -9.41
CA ASP A 263 -20.93 14.64 -8.43
C ASP A 263 -20.71 15.20 -7.01
N LEU A 264 -19.46 15.55 -6.64
CA LEU A 264 -19.16 16.14 -5.33
C LEU A 264 -19.80 17.52 -5.15
N ALA A 265 -19.76 18.37 -6.17
CA ALA A 265 -20.38 19.69 -6.13
C ALA A 265 -21.89 19.58 -5.89
N LEU A 266 -22.56 18.61 -6.54
CA LEU A 266 -23.97 18.32 -6.30
C LEU A 266 -24.23 17.88 -4.85
N ALA A 267 -23.35 17.05 -4.27
CA ALA A 267 -23.48 16.65 -2.87
C ALA A 267 -23.32 17.83 -1.90
N VAL A 268 -22.36 18.72 -2.17
CA VAL A 268 -22.17 19.94 -1.36
C VAL A 268 -23.42 20.80 -1.43
N GLU A 269 -23.94 21.08 -2.63
CA GLU A 269 -25.12 21.93 -2.79
C GLU A 269 -26.36 21.32 -2.13
N HIS A 270 -26.56 20.00 -2.25
CA HIS A 270 -27.66 19.30 -1.60
C HIS A 270 -27.63 19.42 -0.07
N CYS A 271 -26.44 19.36 0.53
CA CYS A 271 -26.25 19.45 1.97
C CYS A 271 -26.11 20.89 2.49
N ARG A 272 -25.81 21.87 1.63
CA ARG A 272 -25.50 23.27 2.00
C ARG A 272 -26.60 23.93 2.84
N HIS A 273 -27.86 23.70 2.45
CA HIS A 273 -29.03 24.30 3.10
C HIS A 273 -29.56 23.46 4.26
N ARG A 274 -29.11 22.20 4.38
CA ARG A 274 -29.56 21.23 5.37
C ARG A 274 -28.47 21.08 6.43
N ARG A 275 -28.48 21.93 7.45
CA ARG A 275 -27.56 21.85 8.61
C ARG A 275 -27.93 20.70 9.57
N ILE A 276 -28.37 19.57 9.03
CA ILE A 276 -28.73 18.37 9.78
C ILE A 276 -27.45 17.58 10.03
N HIS A 277 -27.24 17.13 11.27
CA HIS A 277 -26.03 16.43 11.68
C HIS A 277 -25.64 15.25 10.77
N ASP A 278 -26.61 14.41 10.40
CA ASP A 278 -26.37 13.25 9.52
C ASP A 278 -26.00 13.65 8.08
N ASP A 279 -26.45 14.82 7.60
CA ASP A 279 -26.08 15.36 6.28
C ASP A 279 -24.65 15.91 6.33
N LEU A 280 -24.29 16.63 7.41
CA LEU A 280 -22.92 17.06 7.67
C LEU A 280 -21.97 15.86 7.75
N LEU A 281 -22.35 14.80 8.49
CA LEU A 281 -21.60 13.54 8.57
C LEU A 281 -21.40 12.93 7.19
N PHE A 282 -22.48 12.79 6.42
CA PHE A 282 -22.42 12.20 5.09
C PHE A 282 -21.47 12.97 4.16
N LEU A 283 -21.56 14.30 4.14
CA LEU A 283 -20.71 15.15 3.33
C LEU A 283 -19.24 15.07 3.77
N ALA A 284 -18.97 15.11 5.08
CA ALA A 284 -17.63 14.94 5.63
C ALA A 284 -17.03 13.58 5.21
N LEU A 285 -17.76 12.48 5.37
CA LEU A 285 -17.31 11.14 4.97
C LEU A 285 -17.02 11.05 3.47
N LEU A 286 -17.91 11.62 2.64
CA LEU A 286 -17.78 11.59 1.19
C LEU A 286 -16.51 12.33 0.72
N LEU A 287 -16.34 13.59 1.15
CA LEU A 287 -15.19 14.42 0.77
C LEU A 287 -13.89 13.86 1.36
N THR A 288 -13.88 13.53 2.65
CA THR A 288 -12.70 12.91 3.30
C THR A 288 -12.30 11.62 2.58
N GLY A 289 -13.27 10.78 2.22
CA GLY A 289 -13.03 9.53 1.51
C GLY A 289 -12.48 9.74 0.09
N TRP A 290 -12.97 10.77 -0.61
CA TRP A 290 -12.55 11.08 -1.97
C TRP A 290 -11.15 11.69 -1.99
N PHE A 291 -10.87 12.73 -1.20
CA PHE A 291 -9.57 13.38 -1.15
C PHE A 291 -8.49 12.50 -0.49
N GLY A 292 -8.85 11.74 0.54
CA GLY A 292 -7.94 10.83 1.26
C GLY A 292 -7.77 9.47 0.59
N LEU A 293 -8.46 9.24 -0.53
CA LEU A 293 -8.53 7.95 -1.21
C LEU A 293 -8.89 6.81 -0.25
N LEU A 294 -9.74 7.05 0.75
CA LEU A 294 -10.03 6.07 1.80
C LEU A 294 -10.91 4.95 1.28
N ARG A 295 -10.75 3.74 1.82
CA ARG A 295 -11.75 2.68 1.61
C ARG A 295 -12.96 2.99 2.49
N LEU A 296 -14.17 2.68 2.00
CA LEU A 296 -15.37 2.88 2.81
C LEU A 296 -15.35 2.12 4.15
N ALA A 297 -14.67 0.97 4.22
CA ALA A 297 -14.51 0.22 5.47
C ALA A 297 -13.60 0.90 6.52
N GLU A 298 -12.77 1.86 6.09
CA GLU A 298 -11.96 2.73 6.97
C GLU A 298 -12.82 3.83 7.61
N LEU A 299 -13.96 4.15 6.98
CA LEU A 299 -14.86 5.25 7.37
C LEU A 299 -16.14 4.75 8.09
N CYS A 300 -16.73 3.66 7.61
CA CYS A 300 -18.01 3.13 8.08
C CYS A 300 -17.86 1.75 8.71
N LEU A 301 -18.79 1.40 9.60
CA LEU A 301 -18.91 0.05 10.15
C LEU A 301 -19.41 -0.95 9.10
N PRO A 302 -18.94 -2.20 9.15
CA PRO A 302 -19.62 -3.32 8.51
C PRO A 302 -21.07 -3.42 8.97
N ASP A 303 -21.97 -3.78 8.05
CA ASP A 303 -23.39 -3.94 8.36
C ASP A 303 -23.63 -5.13 9.31
N VAL A 304 -22.83 -6.18 9.15
CA VAL A 304 -22.91 -7.38 9.98
C VAL A 304 -22.20 -7.14 11.32
N ARG A 305 -22.94 -7.20 12.43
CA ARG A 305 -22.43 -6.93 13.79
C ARG A 305 -21.20 -7.76 14.17
N LYS A 306 -21.16 -9.07 13.87
CA LYS A 306 -19.99 -9.93 14.14
C LYS A 306 -18.70 -9.50 13.43
N HIS A 307 -18.78 -8.65 12.41
CA HIS A 307 -17.61 -8.12 11.70
C HIS A 307 -17.19 -6.73 12.20
N GLN A 308 -17.94 -6.13 13.12
CA GLN A 308 -17.65 -4.82 13.67
C GLN A 308 -16.56 -4.91 14.72
N ASN A 309 -15.36 -4.48 14.34
CA ASN A 309 -14.24 -4.31 15.26
C ASN A 309 -14.02 -2.82 15.54
N LEU A 310 -14.30 -2.42 16.79
CA LEU A 310 -14.15 -1.03 17.25
C LEU A 310 -12.70 -0.59 17.38
N ARG A 311 -11.76 -1.52 17.60
CA ARG A 311 -10.32 -1.21 17.64
C ARG A 311 -9.79 -0.69 16.30
N LYS A 312 -10.52 -0.93 15.21
CA LYS A 312 -10.19 -0.46 13.86
C LYS A 312 -10.79 0.91 13.52
N ARG A 313 -11.43 1.60 14.48
CA ARG A 313 -12.21 2.81 14.23
C ARG A 313 -11.43 4.06 14.59
N THR A 314 -11.45 5.03 13.68
CA THR A 314 -10.81 6.33 13.87
C THR A 314 -11.32 7.00 15.14
N ARG A 315 -10.37 7.44 15.96
CA ARG A 315 -10.66 8.13 17.20
C ARG A 315 -10.72 9.64 16.97
N ARG A 316 -11.62 10.32 17.67
CA ARG A 316 -11.81 11.78 17.60
C ARG A 316 -10.58 12.55 18.09
N ASP A 317 -9.88 12.04 19.10
CA ASP A 317 -8.67 12.64 19.68
C ASP A 317 -7.44 12.58 18.74
N SER A 318 -7.46 11.71 17.73
CA SER A 318 -6.40 11.67 16.71
C SER A 318 -6.49 12.81 15.69
N VAL A 319 -7.60 13.56 15.65
CA VAL A 319 -7.80 14.64 14.67
C VAL A 319 -6.83 15.79 14.94
N LYS A 320 -6.09 16.18 13.90
CA LYS A 320 -5.14 17.30 13.89
C LYS A 320 -5.49 18.28 12.79
N TRP A 321 -5.45 19.56 13.12
CA TRP A 321 -5.65 20.65 12.18
C TRP A 321 -4.31 21.15 11.66
N TYR A 322 -4.29 21.53 10.38
CA TYR A 322 -3.14 22.13 9.71
C TYR A 322 -3.60 23.40 8.99
N LEU A 323 -2.67 24.31 8.68
CA LEU A 323 -2.98 25.56 7.99
C LEU A 323 -3.78 25.36 6.69
N GLN A 324 -3.48 24.28 5.95
CA GLN A 324 -4.07 23.97 4.65
C GLN A 324 -4.73 22.58 4.63
N GLY A 325 -5.27 22.13 5.75
CA GLY A 325 -5.89 20.81 5.81
C GLY A 325 -6.18 20.29 7.21
N TYR A 326 -6.53 19.02 7.27
CA TYR A 326 -6.73 18.28 8.52
C TYR A 326 -6.21 16.85 8.36
N GLY A 327 -6.06 16.14 9.45
CA GLY A 327 -5.68 14.73 9.41
C GLY A 327 -6.10 13.99 10.66
N PHE A 328 -6.01 12.67 10.61
CA PHE A 328 -6.34 11.76 11.70
C PHE A 328 -5.64 10.43 11.51
N ASP A 329 -5.60 9.62 12.58
CA ASP A 329 -4.90 8.34 12.56
C ASP A 329 -5.91 7.19 12.36
N LEU A 330 -5.60 6.28 11.45
CA LEU A 330 -6.32 5.03 11.27
C LEU A 330 -5.68 3.97 12.17
N PRO A 331 -6.40 3.42 13.16
CA PRO A 331 -5.78 2.51 14.12
C PRO A 331 -5.25 1.22 13.51
N GLN A 332 -5.83 0.74 12.41
CA GLN A 332 -5.36 -0.47 11.74
C GLN A 332 -5.76 -0.44 10.27
N HIS A 333 -4.82 -0.82 9.40
CA HIS A 333 -5.06 -0.94 7.97
C HIS A 333 -4.70 -2.33 7.45
N LYS A 334 -5.46 -2.83 6.45
CA LYS A 334 -5.26 -4.15 5.85
C LYS A 334 -3.88 -4.34 5.21
N ALA A 335 -3.19 -3.26 4.85
CA ALA A 335 -1.91 -3.27 4.15
C ALA A 335 -0.73 -2.79 5.01
N ASP A 336 -0.96 -2.45 6.28
CA ASP A 336 0.08 -1.95 7.18
C ASP A 336 -0.02 -2.61 8.57
N PRO A 337 0.57 -3.82 8.73
CA PRO A 337 0.68 -4.49 10.02
C PRO A 337 1.65 -3.78 10.99
N PHE A 338 2.49 -2.87 10.50
CA PHE A 338 3.59 -2.25 11.24
C PHE A 338 3.26 -0.84 11.77
N PHE A 339 2.05 -0.34 11.51
CA PHE A 339 1.52 0.92 12.02
C PHE A 339 2.25 2.21 11.56
N GLU A 340 3.13 2.12 10.56
CA GLU A 340 3.98 3.26 10.12
C GLU A 340 3.26 4.22 9.14
N GLY A 341 2.16 3.79 8.51
CA GLY A 341 1.38 4.49 7.47
C GLY A 341 -0.06 4.85 7.87
N ASN A 342 -0.34 4.91 9.17
CA ASN A 342 -1.69 5.10 9.71
C ASN A 342 -2.24 6.53 9.62
N LYS A 343 -1.38 7.53 9.38
CA LYS A 343 -1.81 8.93 9.35
C LYS A 343 -2.42 9.31 8.02
N VAL A 344 -3.67 9.76 8.04
CA VAL A 344 -4.36 10.35 6.89
C VAL A 344 -4.24 11.85 7.00
N VAL A 345 -3.75 12.51 5.95
CA VAL A 345 -3.73 13.97 5.84
C VAL A 345 -4.50 14.37 4.59
N ILE A 346 -5.55 15.16 4.79
CA ILE A 346 -6.38 15.74 3.74
C ILE A 346 -5.93 17.18 3.55
N ARG A 347 -5.36 17.47 2.38
CA ARG A 347 -4.89 18.80 2.02
C ARG A 347 -5.92 19.49 1.13
N ARG A 348 -6.07 20.80 1.35
CA ARG A 348 -6.75 21.71 0.42
C ARG A 348 -5.93 21.82 -0.85
N HIS A 349 -6.59 21.71 -1.99
CA HIS A 349 -5.96 21.73 -3.30
C HIS A 349 -6.49 22.92 -4.09
N ALA A 350 -5.65 23.93 -4.31
CA ALA A 350 -6.01 25.15 -5.03
C ALA A 350 -6.42 24.90 -6.50
N ARG A 351 -6.11 23.72 -7.05
CA ARG A 351 -6.49 23.30 -8.40
C ARG A 351 -7.90 22.69 -8.48
N PHE A 352 -8.54 22.39 -7.35
CA PHE A 352 -9.94 21.97 -7.34
C PHE A 352 -10.85 23.16 -7.08
N PRO A 353 -12.12 23.11 -7.55
CA PRO A 353 -13.09 24.15 -7.27
C PRO A 353 -13.30 24.36 -5.76
N THR A 354 -13.50 25.60 -5.35
CA THR A 354 -13.65 25.99 -3.93
C THR A 354 -14.88 25.39 -3.27
N GLU A 355 -15.90 25.03 -4.05
CA GLU A 355 -17.16 24.48 -3.55
C GLU A 355 -16.95 23.08 -2.97
N ILE A 356 -15.99 22.31 -3.50
CA ILE A 356 -15.70 20.94 -3.05
C ILE A 356 -14.59 20.87 -2.01
N ASP A 357 -14.21 22.01 -1.42
CA ASP A 357 -13.18 22.06 -0.40
C ASP A 357 -13.57 21.20 0.82
N PRO A 358 -12.75 20.18 1.18
CA PRO A 358 -13.10 19.25 2.25
C PRO A 358 -13.01 19.88 3.66
N TYR A 359 -12.36 21.04 3.82
CA TYR A 359 -12.04 21.60 5.13
C TYR A 359 -13.28 22.08 5.88
N ASN A 360 -14.10 22.94 5.28
CA ASN A 360 -15.26 23.53 5.94
C ASN A 360 -16.33 22.47 6.27
N PRO A 361 -16.73 21.56 5.34
CA PRO A 361 -17.67 20.49 5.67
C PRO A 361 -17.19 19.58 6.81
N PHE A 362 -15.88 19.29 6.86
CA PHE A 362 -15.32 18.52 7.97
C PHE A 362 -15.36 19.30 9.29
N LEU A 363 -15.01 20.59 9.28
CA LEU A 363 -15.09 21.45 10.46
C LEU A 363 -16.52 21.58 10.99
N ASP A 364 -17.49 21.78 10.11
CA ASP A 364 -18.90 21.91 10.48
C ASP A 364 -19.44 20.60 11.08
N TYR A 365 -19.06 19.46 10.50
CA TYR A 365 -19.34 18.16 11.09
C TYR A 365 -18.73 18.01 12.50
N ILE A 366 -17.45 18.34 12.67
CA ILE A 366 -16.76 18.24 13.97
C ILE A 366 -17.43 19.10 15.03
N LYS A 367 -17.79 20.35 14.69
CA LYS A 367 -18.52 21.23 15.61
C LYS A 367 -19.87 20.64 16.01
N SER A 368 -20.64 20.14 15.04
CA SER A 368 -21.93 19.50 15.31
C SER A 368 -21.78 18.22 16.15
N ARG A 369 -20.78 17.40 15.85
CA ARG A 369 -20.46 16.15 16.55
C ARG A 369 -20.01 16.39 18.00
N ASP A 370 -19.12 17.36 18.22
CA ASP A 370 -18.63 17.66 19.57
C ASP A 370 -19.71 18.33 20.43
N ASN A 371 -20.64 19.07 19.83
CA ASN A 371 -21.81 19.61 20.53
C ASN A 371 -22.79 18.50 20.97
N LEU A 372 -23.05 17.50 20.13
CA LEU A 372 -23.95 16.37 20.47
C LEU A 372 -23.28 15.31 21.36
N PHE A 373 -21.98 15.06 21.15
CA PHE A 373 -21.26 13.94 21.75
C PHE A 373 -19.88 14.36 22.31
N PRO A 374 -19.83 15.25 23.32
CA PRO A 374 -18.58 15.82 23.82
C PRO A 374 -17.60 14.79 24.39
N THR A 375 -18.11 13.69 24.96
CA THR A 375 -17.30 12.67 25.64
C THR A 375 -17.06 11.41 24.83
N HIS A 376 -17.67 11.27 23.65
CA HIS A 376 -17.50 10.07 22.83
C HIS A 376 -16.12 10.05 22.19
N TRP A 377 -15.51 8.87 22.07
CA TRP A 377 -14.17 8.73 21.47
C TRP A 377 -14.22 8.51 19.96
N GLN A 378 -15.34 8.08 19.39
CA GLN A 378 -15.47 7.78 17.96
C GLN A 378 -15.50 9.07 17.13
N LEU A 379 -14.73 9.11 16.03
CA LEU A 379 -14.76 10.26 15.12
C LEU A 379 -16.09 10.38 14.38
N TRP A 380 -16.58 9.26 13.83
CA TRP A 380 -17.76 9.21 12.97
C TRP A 380 -18.98 8.71 13.74
N LEU A 381 -19.86 9.63 14.12
CA LEU A 381 -21.12 9.40 14.81
C LEU A 381 -22.27 10.04 14.04
N ARG A 382 -23.40 9.35 14.01
CA ARG A 382 -24.71 9.80 13.54
C ARG A 382 -25.45 10.53 14.66
N ALA A 383 -26.57 11.17 14.32
CA ALA A 383 -27.39 11.92 15.26
C ALA A 383 -27.98 11.05 16.38
N ASP A 384 -28.14 9.74 16.14
CA ASP A 384 -28.58 8.75 17.13
C ASP A 384 -27.44 8.21 18.01
N GLY A 385 -26.21 8.72 17.88
CA GLY A 385 -25.03 8.26 18.60
C GLY A 385 -24.43 6.96 18.06
N SER A 386 -25.04 6.35 17.04
CA SER A 386 -24.45 5.17 16.38
C SER A 386 -23.39 5.57 15.35
N MET A 387 -22.44 4.67 15.08
CA MET A 387 -21.52 4.87 13.96
C MET A 387 -22.23 4.59 12.62
N PRO A 388 -21.88 5.32 11.54
CA PRO A 388 -22.46 5.08 10.22
C PRO A 388 -22.06 3.70 9.69
N THR A 389 -23.05 2.91 9.29
CA THR A 389 -22.82 1.64 8.60
C THR A 389 -22.58 1.84 7.10
N ARG A 390 -22.04 0.81 6.44
CA ARG A 390 -21.87 0.82 5.00
C ARG A 390 -23.23 0.97 4.28
N SER A 391 -24.27 0.29 4.73
CA SER A 391 -25.62 0.38 4.15
C SER A 391 -26.19 1.80 4.28
N TRP A 392 -26.02 2.43 5.44
CA TRP A 392 -26.43 3.81 5.69
C TRP A 392 -25.77 4.78 4.68
N PHE A 393 -24.45 4.70 4.54
CA PHE A 393 -23.72 5.58 3.62
C PHE A 393 -24.12 5.32 2.16
N ILE A 394 -24.21 4.05 1.75
CA ILE A 394 -24.56 3.69 0.37
C ILE A 394 -26.00 4.04 0.03
N GLY A 395 -26.92 3.93 0.99
CA GLY A 395 -28.32 4.35 0.84
C GLY A 395 -28.40 5.84 0.49
N ARG A 396 -27.73 6.68 1.29
CA ARG A 396 -27.62 8.13 1.03
C ARG A 396 -26.97 8.45 -0.33
N LEU A 397 -25.86 7.78 -0.63
CA LEU A 397 -25.16 7.95 -1.91
C LEU A 397 -26.07 7.63 -3.11
N LYS A 398 -26.81 6.51 -3.06
CA LYS A 398 -27.72 6.11 -4.14
C LYS A 398 -28.92 7.03 -4.25
N SER A 399 -29.48 7.46 -3.12
CA SER A 399 -30.59 8.41 -3.07
C SER A 399 -30.22 9.75 -3.69
N LEU A 400 -28.98 10.22 -3.47
CA LEU A 400 -28.51 11.51 -3.98
C LEU A 400 -28.36 11.51 -5.51
N TYR A 401 -27.74 10.46 -6.07
CA TYR A 401 -27.40 10.43 -7.50
C TYR A 401 -28.38 9.65 -8.38
N ASN A 402 -29.34 8.95 -7.79
CA ASN A 402 -30.25 8.02 -8.48
C ASN A 402 -29.52 7.04 -9.43
N ARG A 403 -28.37 6.53 -9.00
CA ARG A 403 -27.48 5.67 -9.82
C ARG A 403 -27.18 4.35 -9.12
N HIS A 404 -27.32 3.25 -9.86
CA HIS A 404 -27.01 1.89 -9.34
C HIS A 404 -25.55 1.44 -9.63
N ASN A 405 -24.83 2.17 -10.50
CA ASN A 405 -23.45 1.86 -10.89
C ASN A 405 -22.37 2.48 -9.98
N ILE A 406 -22.77 3.11 -8.88
CA ILE A 406 -21.87 3.66 -7.86
C ILE A 406 -21.87 2.82 -6.58
N ALA A 407 -20.75 2.84 -5.86
CA ALA A 407 -20.58 2.17 -4.57
C ALA A 407 -19.42 2.80 -3.78
N GLY A 408 -19.06 2.26 -2.62
CA GLY A 408 -17.93 2.77 -1.83
C GLY A 408 -16.58 2.78 -2.58
N GLN A 409 -16.39 1.90 -3.58
CA GLN A 409 -15.19 1.92 -4.42
C GLN A 409 -15.16 3.12 -5.39
N SER A 410 -16.33 3.67 -5.75
CA SER A 410 -16.48 4.83 -6.63
C SER A 410 -15.82 6.07 -6.05
N ILE A 411 -15.85 6.23 -4.73
CA ILE A 411 -15.20 7.32 -3.99
C ILE A 411 -13.69 7.26 -4.23
N ARG A 412 -13.08 6.11 -3.92
CA ARG A 412 -11.63 5.91 -4.03
C ARG A 412 -11.13 5.95 -5.47
N SER A 413 -11.87 5.40 -6.43
CA SER A 413 -11.52 5.54 -7.85
C SER A 413 -11.76 6.95 -8.39
N GLY A 414 -12.77 7.65 -7.87
CA GLY A 414 -13.07 9.05 -8.17
C GLY A 414 -11.91 9.94 -7.78
N GLY A 415 -11.51 9.90 -6.51
CA GLY A 415 -10.38 10.68 -6.01
C GLY A 415 -9.08 10.38 -6.73
N ALA A 416 -8.79 9.09 -6.99
CA ALA A 416 -7.57 8.71 -7.70
C ALA A 416 -7.55 9.26 -9.14
N THR A 417 -8.71 9.27 -9.79
CA THR A 417 -8.87 9.82 -11.14
C THR A 417 -8.78 11.35 -11.10
N GLY A 418 -9.47 12.02 -10.18
CA GLY A 418 -9.45 13.48 -10.06
C GLY A 418 -8.06 14.02 -9.72
N LEU A 419 -7.31 13.37 -8.83
CA LEU A 419 -5.92 13.73 -8.55
C LEU A 419 -5.02 13.57 -9.78
N ALA A 420 -5.24 12.53 -10.59
CA ALA A 420 -4.50 12.33 -11.83
C ALA A 420 -4.87 13.41 -12.87
N GLU A 421 -6.15 13.79 -12.96
CA GLU A 421 -6.63 14.83 -13.88
C GLU A 421 -6.04 16.21 -13.58
N ILE A 422 -5.84 16.55 -12.31
CA ILE A 422 -5.16 17.80 -11.94
C ILE A 422 -3.62 17.67 -11.98
N GLY A 423 -3.06 16.59 -12.54
CA GLY A 423 -1.61 16.41 -12.69
C GLY A 423 -0.85 16.16 -11.39
N VAL A 424 -1.44 15.47 -10.39
CA VAL A 424 -0.66 15.00 -9.23
C VAL A 424 0.22 13.83 -9.65
N PRO A 425 1.55 13.85 -9.34
CA PRO A 425 2.44 12.75 -9.65
C PRO A 425 1.93 11.40 -9.13
N LEU A 426 2.01 10.36 -9.97
CA LEU A 426 1.45 9.04 -9.67
C LEU A 426 2.02 8.39 -8.39
N HIS A 427 3.28 8.69 -8.05
CA HIS A 427 3.90 8.18 -6.81
C HIS A 427 3.27 8.81 -5.56
N LEU A 428 2.81 10.07 -5.64
CA LEU A 428 2.07 10.72 -4.56
C LEU A 428 0.66 10.17 -4.46
N ILE A 429 -0.05 9.97 -5.58
CA ILE A 429 -1.37 9.31 -5.59
C ILE A 429 -1.26 7.92 -4.95
N ARG A 430 -0.22 7.15 -5.33
CA ARG A 430 0.09 5.84 -4.75
C ARG A 430 0.26 5.92 -3.22
N ALA A 431 1.04 6.90 -2.74
CA ALA A 431 1.29 7.13 -1.32
C ALA A 431 0.02 7.53 -0.57
N THR A 432 -0.75 8.51 -1.08
CA THR A 432 -2.03 8.97 -0.49
C THR A 432 -3.01 7.81 -0.30
N GLY A 433 -3.16 6.97 -1.32
CA GLY A 433 -4.05 5.82 -1.21
C GLY A 433 -3.44 4.64 -0.44
N ARG A 434 -2.17 4.70 -0.02
CA ARG A 434 -1.50 3.61 0.71
C ARG A 434 -1.53 2.30 -0.10
N TRP A 435 -1.16 2.39 -1.37
CA TRP A 435 -0.99 1.22 -2.23
C TRP A 435 0.46 0.76 -2.22
N ALA A 436 0.70 -0.48 -1.77
CA ALA A 436 2.04 -1.08 -1.76
C ALA A 436 2.61 -1.34 -3.17
N SER A 437 1.77 -1.37 -4.20
CA SER A 437 2.17 -1.75 -5.56
C SER A 437 1.51 -0.88 -6.62
N LYS A 438 1.87 -1.11 -7.89
CA LYS A 438 1.27 -0.49 -9.08
C LYS A 438 -0.22 -0.83 -9.28
N THR A 439 -0.85 -1.54 -8.35
CA THR A 439 -2.30 -1.84 -8.36
C THR A 439 -3.18 -0.60 -8.41
N PHE A 440 -2.69 0.58 -7.97
CA PHE A 440 -3.47 1.82 -8.02
C PHE A 440 -3.85 2.27 -9.44
N HIS A 441 -3.12 1.87 -10.49
CA HIS A 441 -3.47 2.21 -11.88
C HIS A 441 -4.88 1.73 -12.26
N ILE A 442 -5.38 0.64 -11.66
CA ILE A 442 -6.75 0.17 -11.93
C ILE A 442 -7.83 1.11 -11.39
N TYR A 443 -7.47 2.04 -10.49
CA TYR A 443 -8.38 3.04 -9.92
C TYR A 443 -8.44 4.31 -10.74
N ILE A 444 -7.42 4.59 -11.56
CA ILE A 444 -7.41 5.73 -12.48
C ILE A 444 -8.23 5.32 -13.71
N ARG A 445 -9.38 5.94 -13.90
CA ARG A 445 -10.43 5.53 -14.87
C ARG A 445 -10.36 6.31 -16.19
N LYS A 446 -9.14 6.55 -16.69
CA LYS A 446 -8.91 7.20 -17.99
C LYS A 446 -8.06 6.30 -18.88
N ASN A 447 -8.24 6.46 -20.20
CA ASN A 447 -7.38 5.78 -21.16
C ASN A 447 -5.92 6.22 -20.90
N PRO A 448 -4.94 5.30 -20.88
CA PRO A 448 -3.53 5.65 -20.73
C PRO A 448 -3.08 6.78 -21.66
N THR A 449 -3.57 6.82 -22.91
CA THR A 449 -3.27 7.88 -23.88
C THR A 449 -3.76 9.26 -23.41
N PHE A 450 -4.94 9.34 -22.81
CA PHE A 450 -5.47 10.60 -22.25
C PHE A 450 -4.72 11.03 -20.98
N LEU A 451 -4.25 10.07 -20.17
CA LEU A 451 -3.40 10.37 -19.01
C LEU A 451 -2.03 10.89 -19.43
N THR A 452 -1.46 10.34 -20.51
CA THR A 452 -0.20 10.85 -21.07
C THR A 452 -0.37 12.28 -21.58
N ALA A 453 -1.47 12.59 -22.27
CA ALA A 453 -1.76 13.95 -22.72
C ALA A 453 -1.90 14.94 -21.55
N LEU A 454 -2.53 14.54 -20.44
CA LEU A 454 -2.67 15.36 -19.22
C LEU A 454 -1.36 15.57 -18.45
N LEU A 455 -0.35 14.73 -18.66
CA LEU A 455 0.98 14.85 -18.04
C LEU A 455 1.98 15.62 -18.92
N LEU A 456 1.61 15.89 -20.18
CA LEU A 456 2.41 16.62 -21.17
C LEU A 456 1.87 18.05 -21.45
N GLN A 457 0.79 18.43 -20.77
CA GLN A 457 0.32 19.83 -20.64
C GLN A 457 0.97 20.46 -19.41
#